data_AF-A0A350UZI6-F1
#
_entry.id   AF-A0A350UZI6-F1
#
_cell.length_a   1.000
_cell.length_b   1.000
_cell.length_c   1.000
_cell.angle_alpha   90.00
_cell.angle_beta   90.00
_cell.angle_gamma   90.00
#
_symmetry.space_group_name_H-M   'P 1'
#
loop_
_entity.id
_entity.type
_entity.pdbx_description
1 polymer ?
#
loop_
_entity_poly.entity_id
_entity_poly.type
_entity_poly.pdbx_seq_one_letter_code
_entity_poly.pdbx_strand_id
1 'polypeptide(L)' 'MPIIKLPRKRLLAMDRESITVDMPDRKVKKKKKVNIETIINAKGIMENKKADLLKYVKEVRDDWA' A
#
# COMPACT_ATOMS: atom_id res chain seq x y z
N MET A 1 -18.49 3.73 -10.14
CA MET A 1 -18.64 3.62 -8.67
C MET A 1 -18.55 2.15 -8.28
N PRO A 2 -17.73 1.78 -7.29
CA PRO A 2 -17.63 0.40 -6.83
C PRO A 2 -18.86 0.02 -5.99
N ILE A 3 -19.56 -1.05 -6.38
CA ILE A 3 -20.69 -1.60 -5.61
C ILE A 3 -20.15 -2.74 -4.73
N ILE A 4 -20.20 -2.55 -3.42
CA ILE A 4 -19.73 -3.55 -2.45
C ILE A 4 -20.94 -4.36 -1.97
N LYS A 5 -21.00 -5.64 -2.34
CA LYS A 5 -22.05 -6.57 -1.90
C LYS A 5 -21.66 -7.20 -0.56
N LEU A 6 -22.50 -7.03 0.46
CA LEU A 6 -22.30 -7.57 1.81
C LEU A 6 -23.28 -8.72 2.10
N PRO A 7 -22.83 -9.86 2.63
CA PRO A 7 -23.74 -10.94 3.06
C PRO A 7 -24.62 -10.51 4.23
N ARG A 8 -25.94 -10.74 4.14
CA ARG A 8 -26.92 -10.36 5.19
C ARG A 8 -26.58 -10.88 6.59
N LYS A 9 -25.96 -12.06 6.69
CA LYS A 9 -25.58 -12.69 7.96
C LYS A 9 -24.57 -11.87 8.79
N ARG A 10 -23.90 -10.89 8.17
CA ARG A 10 -22.91 -10.04 8.83
C ARG A 10 -23.42 -8.64 9.08
N LEU A 11 -24.64 -8.31 8.67
CA LEU A 11 -25.23 -7.00 8.91
C LEU A 11 -25.80 -6.98 10.33
N LEU A 12 -25.26 -6.11 11.18
CA LEU A 12 -25.73 -5.94 12.55
C LEU A 12 -26.75 -4.81 12.63
N ALA A 13 -26.46 -3.69 11.99
CA ALA A 13 -27.35 -2.54 11.94
C ALA A 13 -27.14 -1.74 10.65
N MET A 14 -28.19 -1.05 10.20
CA MET A 14 -28.15 -0.15 9.06
C MET A 14 -29.01 1.06 9.39
N ASP A 15 -28.42 2.23 9.26
CA ASP A 15 -29.12 3.51 9.34
C ASP A 15 -28.98 4.24 7.98
N ARG A 16 -29.44 5.51 7.91
CA ARG A 16 -29.36 6.30 6.66
C ARG A 16 -27.94 6.68 6.27
N GLU A 17 -27.01 6.72 7.21
CA GLU A 17 -25.66 7.29 7.05
C GLU A 17 -24.56 6.23 7.23
N SER A 18 -24.89 5.05 7.76
CA SER A 18 -23.95 4.06 8.25
C SER A 18 -24.48 2.62 8.15
N ILE A 19 -23.54 1.69 8.00
CA ILE A 19 -23.79 0.25 7.96
C ILE A 19 -22.82 -0.40 8.94
N THR A 20 -23.34 -1.02 9.98
CA THR A 20 -22.57 -1.75 10.98
C THR A 20 -22.54 -3.23 10.63
N VAL A 21 -21.34 -3.77 10.42
CA VAL A 21 -21.13 -5.17 10.06
C VAL A 21 -20.22 -5.89 11.04
N ASP A 22 -20.54 -7.15 11.32
CA ASP A 22 -19.67 -8.07 12.03
C ASP A 22 -18.54 -8.53 11.09
N MET A 23 -17.37 -7.94 11.29
CA MET A 23 -16.18 -8.21 10.49
C MET A 23 -15.24 -9.14 11.27
N PRO A 24 -14.96 -10.35 10.79
CA PRO A 24 -14.14 -11.29 11.54
C PRO A 24 -12.74 -10.73 11.79
N ASP A 25 -12.26 -10.85 13.04
CA ASP A 25 -10.99 -10.31 13.56
C ASP A 25 -9.78 -10.56 12.66
N ARG A 26 -9.75 -11.68 11.93
CA ARG A 26 -8.67 -11.98 10.98
C ARG A 26 -8.50 -10.90 9.89
N LYS A 27 -9.56 -10.14 9.57
CA LYS A 27 -9.53 -9.02 8.61
C LYS A 27 -9.27 -7.66 9.27
N VAL A 28 -9.47 -7.54 10.58
CA VAL A 28 -9.19 -6.31 11.36
C VAL A 28 -7.74 -6.30 11.87
N LYS A 29 -7.19 -7.47 12.21
CA LYS A 29 -5.82 -7.67 12.74
C LYS A 29 -4.66 -7.40 11.76
N LYS A 30 -4.93 -7.00 10.51
CA LYS A 30 -3.88 -6.73 9.51
C LYS A 30 -3.73 -5.28 9.07
N LYS A 31 -4.35 -4.30 9.74
CA LYS A 31 -3.79 -2.94 9.70
C LYS A 31 -2.69 -2.84 10.77
N LYS A 32 -1.56 -3.52 10.54
CA LYS A 32 -0.29 -3.04 11.10
C LYS A 32 -0.25 -1.58 10.68
N LYS A 33 -0.24 -0.63 11.64
CA LYS A 33 0.01 0.78 11.35
C LYS A 33 1.30 0.80 10.55
N VAL A 34 1.21 0.93 9.23
CA VAL A 34 2.39 0.98 8.38
C VAL A 34 3.00 2.32 8.73
N ASN A 35 4.12 2.29 9.44
CA ASN A 35 4.74 3.50 9.93
C ASN A 35 5.09 4.33 8.69
N ILE A 36 4.50 5.51 8.53
CA ILE A 36 4.61 6.29 7.29
C ILE A 36 6.09 6.60 7.00
N GLU A 37 6.87 6.77 8.07
CA GLU A 37 8.32 6.92 8.06
C GLU A 37 9.07 5.75 7.42
N THR A 38 8.64 4.49 7.63
CA THR A 38 9.28 3.35 6.98
C THR A 38 8.96 3.27 5.49
N ILE A 39 7.80 3.77 5.05
CA ILE A 39 7.48 3.89 3.62
C ILE A 39 8.33 5.00 2.98
N ILE A 40 8.45 6.15 3.63
CA ILE A 40 9.26 7.28 3.15
C ILE A 40 10.74 6.87 3.02
N ASN A 41 11.29 6.22 4.05
CA ASN A 41 12.67 5.73 4.01
C ASN A 41 12.88 4.67 2.92
N ALA A 42 11.96 3.72 2.77
CA ALA A 42 12.05 2.72 1.70
C ALA A 42 11.99 3.35 0.30
N LYS A 43 11.18 4.41 0.13
CA LYS A 43 11.09 5.17 -1.12
C LYS A 43 12.40 5.90 -1.42
N GLY A 44 12.99 6.58 -0.44
CA GLY A 44 14.29 7.25 -0.59
C GLY A 44 15.42 6.27 -0.95
N ILE A 45 15.44 5.07 -0.34
CA ILE A 45 16.41 4.02 -0.67
C ILE A 45 16.24 3.54 -2.13
N MET A 46 15.00 3.39 -2.60
CA MET A 46 14.74 3.00 -4.00
C MET A 46 15.14 4.09 -5.00
N GLU A 47 14.88 5.36 -4.67
CA GLU A 47 15.26 6.49 -5.52
C GLU A 47 16.79 6.62 -5.63
N ASN A 48 17.51 6.45 -4.52
CA ASN A 48 18.98 6.46 -4.52
C ASN A 48 19.55 5.30 -5.35
N LYS A 49 19.04 4.07 -5.15
CA LYS A 49 19.47 2.92 -5.95
C LYS A 49 19.20 3.10 -7.45
N LYS A 50 18.09 3.75 -7.81
CA LYS A 50 17.79 4.07 -9.21
C LYS A 50 18.79 5.07 -9.78
N ALA A 51 19.17 6.09 -9.01
CA ALA A 51 20.18 7.06 -9.42
C ALA A 51 21.55 6.41 -9.61
N ASP A 52 21.97 5.53 -8.70
CA ASP A 52 23.22 4.78 -8.80
C ASP A 52 23.25 3.87 -10.04
N LEU A 53 22.14 3.18 -10.32
CA LEU A 53 22.02 2.36 -11.53
C LEU A 53 22.09 3.20 -12.81
N LEU A 54 21.45 4.37 -12.84
CA LEU A 54 21.52 5.29 -13.99
C LEU A 54 22.93 5.83 -14.19
N LYS A 55 23.65 6.13 -13.11
CA LYS A 55 25.06 6.56 -13.16
C LYS A 55 25.94 5.45 -13.71
N TYR A 56 25.79 4.23 -13.20
CA TYR A 56 26.54 3.06 -13.69
C TYR A 56 26.27 2.79 -15.17
N VAL A 57 25.02 2.85 -15.62
CA VAL A 57 24.68 2.69 -17.05
C VAL A 57 25.33 3.76 -17.92
N LYS A 58 25.45 4.99 -17.41
CA LYS A 58 26.11 6.08 -18.12
C LYS A 58 27.63 5.87 -18.18
N GLU A 59 28.27 5.49 -17.08
CA GLU A 59 29.70 5.15 -17.02
C GLU A 59 30.02 4.02 -18.01
N VAL A 60 29.24 2.94 -18.01
CA VAL A 60 29.40 1.84 -18.99
C VAL A 60 29.19 2.34 -20.42
N ARG A 61 28.29 3.27 -20.67
CA ARG A 61 28.09 3.80 -22.03
C ARG A 61 29.26 4.66 -22.50
N ASP A 62 29.82 5.46 -21.61
CA ASP A 62 30.96 6.33 -21.90
C ASP A 62 32.26 5.52 -22.06
N ASP A 63 32.43 4.42 -21.33
CA ASP A 63 33.58 3.49 -21.47
C ASP A 63 33.56 2.68 -22.78
N TRP A 64 32.39 2.51 -23.40
CA TRP A 64 32.22 1.76 -24.65
C TRP A 64 32.15 2.66 -25.90
N ALA A 65 32.24 3.98 -25.74
CA ALA A 65 32.26 4.97 -26.83
C ALA A 65 33.70 5.34 -27.23
#